data_AF-A0A537ZR01-F1
#
_entry.id   AF-A0A537ZR01-F1
#
_cell.length_a   1.000
_cell.length_b   1.000
_cell.length_c   1.000
_cell.angle_alpha   90.00
_cell.angle_beta   90.00
_cell.angle_gamma   90.00
#
_symmetry.space_group_name_H-M   'P 1'
#
loop_
_entity.id
_entity.type
_entity.pdbx_description
1 polymer ?
#
loop_
_entity_poly.entity_id
_entity_poly.type
_entity_poly.pdbx_seq_one_letter_code
_entity_poly.pdbx_strand_id
1 'polypeptide(L)'
;MIASLWIILLPLWIVLGLGLILGIFALLSRVAGGKYVRPIMQFILKVPLLGRGMKKASQAALERQNPELASAIKKLERYGATRDPQRAQAAMSNMTSAERRAYLDAAGEQGDALPEQMNRQMRRQLERARKRGGRR
;
A
#
# COMPACT_ATOMS: atom_id res chain seq x y z
N MET A 1 -40.83 -31.76 -7.36
CA MET A 1 -39.52 -32.34 -7.76
C MET A 1 -38.60 -31.36 -8.48
N ILE A 2 -39.12 -30.45 -9.32
CA ILE A 2 -38.29 -29.48 -10.08
C ILE A 2 -37.60 -28.44 -9.16
N ALA A 3 -38.28 -27.97 -8.11
CA ALA A 3 -37.71 -26.99 -7.16
C ALA A 3 -36.48 -27.52 -6.39
N SER A 4 -36.42 -28.83 -6.13
CA SER A 4 -35.30 -29.48 -5.42
C SER A 4 -34.03 -29.52 -6.27
N LEU A 5 -34.16 -29.68 -7.59
CA LEU A 5 -33.05 -29.63 -8.54
C LEU A 5 -32.40 -28.23 -8.57
N TRP A 6 -33.20 -27.16 -8.52
CA TRP A 6 -32.69 -25.79 -8.46
C TRP A 6 -31.86 -25.50 -7.21
N ILE A 7 -32.27 -26.03 -6.05
CA ILE A 7 -31.54 -25.85 -4.78
C ILE A 7 -30.21 -26.62 -4.80
N ILE A 8 -30.16 -27.80 -5.43
CA ILE A 8 -28.93 -28.59 -5.59
C ILE A 8 -27.95 -27.93 -6.58
N LEU A 9 -28.45 -27.26 -7.62
CA LEU A 9 -27.63 -26.52 -8.59
C LEU A 9 -27.22 -25.12 -8.09
N LEU A 10 -27.85 -24.61 -7.04
CA LEU A 10 -27.54 -23.32 -6.43
C LEU A 10 -26.03 -23.13 -6.14
N PRO A 11 -25.30 -24.04 -5.48
CA PRO A 11 -23.87 -23.91 -5.26
C PRO A 11 -23.07 -23.83 -6.58
N LEU A 12 -23.47 -24.56 -7.61
CA LEU A 12 -22.81 -24.53 -8.92
C LEU A 12 -22.98 -23.16 -9.58
N TRP A 13 -24.18 -22.57 -9.53
CA TRP A 13 -24.44 -21.22 -10.03
C TRP A 13 -23.68 -20.15 -9.25
N ILE A 14 -23.53 -20.32 -7.93
CA ILE A 14 -22.73 -19.41 -7.10
C ILE A 14 -21.26 -19.46 -7.52
N VAL A 15 -20.69 -20.65 -7.68
CA VAL A 15 -19.29 -20.83 -8.11
C VAL A 15 -19.09 -20.30 -9.52
N LEU A 16 -20.02 -20.57 -10.44
CA LEU A 16 -19.97 -20.07 -11.81
C LEU A 16 -20.05 -18.55 -11.87
N GLY A 17 -20.97 -17.95 -11.11
CA GLY A 17 -21.11 -16.49 -10.99
C GLY A 17 -19.86 -15.85 -10.39
N LEU A 18 -19.30 -16.44 -9.33
CA LEU A 18 -18.07 -15.96 -8.72
C LEU A 18 -16.88 -16.05 -9.69
N GLY A 19 -16.76 -17.17 -10.41
CA GLY A 19 -15.75 -17.36 -11.45
C GLY A 19 -15.88 -16.34 -12.59
N LEU A 20 -17.11 -16.04 -13.01
CA LEU A 20 -17.38 -15.02 -14.01
C LEU A 20 -16.95 -13.63 -13.53
N ILE A 21 -17.29 -13.26 -12.30
CA ILE A 21 -16.88 -11.99 -11.69
C ILE A 21 -15.36 -11.90 -11.63
N LEU A 22 -14.68 -12.93 -11.12
CA LEU A 22 -13.22 -12.96 -11.05
C LEU A 22 -12.58 -12.91 -12.45
N GLY A 23 -13.16 -13.59 -13.43
CA GLY A 23 -12.73 -13.54 -14.83
C GLY A 23 -12.86 -12.14 -15.44
N ILE A 24 -13.99 -11.45 -15.19
CA ILE A 24 -14.19 -10.06 -15.62
C ILE A 24 -13.16 -9.15 -14.95
N PHE A 25 -12.89 -9.32 -13.65
CA PHE A 25 -11.85 -8.57 -12.95
C PHE A 25 -10.46 -8.82 -13.53
N ALA A 26 -10.13 -10.07 -13.86
CA ALA A 26 -8.85 -10.43 -14.50
C ALA A 26 -8.74 -9.86 -15.92
N LEU A 27 -9.85 -9.76 -16.64
CA LEU A 27 -9.87 -9.14 -17.97
C LEU A 27 -9.72 -7.62 -17.87
N LEU A 28 -10.45 -6.98 -16.96
CA LEU A 28 -10.37 -5.55 -16.66
C LEU A 28 -9.03 -5.12 -16.06
N SER A 29 -8.34 -6.01 -15.35
CA SER A 29 -6.98 -5.75 -14.85
C SER A 29 -5.97 -5.68 -15.99
N ARG A 30 -6.16 -6.49 -17.03
CA ARG A 30 -5.30 -6.51 -18.22
C ARG A 30 -5.64 -5.40 -19.21
N VAL A 31 -6.92 -5.05 -19.36
CA VAL A 31 -7.37 -3.96 -20.25
C VAL A 31 -6.99 -2.60 -19.65
N ALA A 32 -6.23 -1.80 -20.40
CA ALA A 32 -5.78 -0.46 -20.02
C ALA A 32 -4.94 -0.39 -18.72
N GLY A 33 -4.16 -1.43 -18.42
CA GLY A 33 -3.21 -1.44 -17.29
C GLY A 33 -3.87 -1.34 -15.91
N GLY A 34 -5.09 -1.89 -15.76
CA GLY A 34 -5.80 -1.92 -14.48
C GLY A 34 -6.46 -0.61 -14.09
N LYS A 35 -6.67 0.32 -15.05
CA LYS A 35 -7.37 1.60 -14.82
C LYS A 35 -8.74 1.42 -14.14
N TYR A 36 -9.47 0.37 -14.50
CA TYR A 36 -10.79 0.05 -13.94
C TYR A 36 -10.73 -0.71 -12.61
N VAL A 37 -9.59 -1.31 -12.28
CA VAL A 37 -9.37 -2.00 -11.00
C VAL A 37 -9.02 -1.00 -9.90
N ARG A 38 -8.34 0.11 -10.25
CA ARG A 38 -8.01 1.20 -9.32
C ARG A 38 -9.18 1.69 -8.47
N PRO A 39 -10.36 2.07 -9.02
CA PRO A 39 -11.48 2.54 -8.20
C PRO A 39 -12.02 1.45 -7.28
N ILE A 40 -12.06 0.20 -7.72
CA ILE A 40 -12.56 -0.91 -6.90
C ILE A 40 -11.64 -1.16 -5.70
N MET A 41 -10.33 -1.14 -5.92
CA MET A 41 -9.35 -1.23 -4.84
C MET A 41 -9.50 -0.07 -3.85
N GLN A 42 -9.79 1.13 -4.33
CA GLN A 42 -10.07 2.28 -3.46
C GLN A 42 -11.35 2.08 -2.64
N PHE A 43 -12.41 1.50 -3.20
CA PHE A 43 -13.62 1.15 -2.45
C PHE A 43 -13.36 0.07 -1.40
N ILE A 44 -12.59 -0.96 -1.74
CA ILE A 44 -12.19 -2.03 -0.81
C ILE A 44 -11.36 -1.45 0.35
N LEU A 45 -10.39 -0.58 0.04
CA LEU A 45 -9.55 0.09 1.05
C LEU A 45 -10.33 1.09 1.93
N LYS A 46 -11.48 1.57 1.45
CA LYS A 46 -12.39 2.43 2.21
C LYS A 46 -13.12 1.66 3.32
N VAL A 47 -13.15 0.34 3.27
CA VAL A 47 -13.69 -0.51 4.34
C VAL A 47 -12.68 -0.55 5.50
N PRO A 48 -12.97 0.12 6.65
CA PRO A 48 -11.98 0.30 7.72
C PRO A 48 -11.55 -1.01 8.38
N LEU A 49 -12.40 -2.05 8.33
CA LEU A 49 -12.10 -3.38 8.85
C LEU A 49 -11.00 -4.06 8.03
N LEU A 50 -11.08 -4.01 6.71
CA LEU A 50 -10.10 -4.63 5.82
C LEU A 50 -8.77 -3.89 5.86
N GLY A 51 -8.81 -2.55 5.89
CA GLY A 51 -7.61 -1.72 6.05
C GLY A 51 -6.87 -1.98 7.36
N ARG A 52 -7.59 -2.20 8.47
CA ARG A 52 -6.96 -2.57 9.76
C ARG A 52 -6.37 -3.98 9.73
N GLY A 53 -7.04 -4.95 9.09
CA GLY A 53 -6.55 -6.31 8.92
C GLY A 53 -5.27 -6.36 8.11
N MET A 54 -5.23 -5.69 6.96
CA MET A 54 -4.04 -5.63 6.11
C MET A 54 -2.87 -4.92 6.79
N LYS A 55 -3.11 -3.86 7.56
CA LYS A 55 -2.05 -3.22 8.35
C LYS A 55 -1.42 -4.17 9.36
N LYS A 56 -2.25 -4.94 10.07
CA LYS A 56 -1.75 -5.95 11.03
C LYS A 56 -0.97 -7.06 10.33
N ALA A 57 -1.47 -7.57 9.21
CA ALA A 57 -0.79 -8.61 8.44
C ALA A 57 0.55 -8.10 7.87
N SER A 58 0.58 -6.86 7.38
CA SER A 58 1.79 -6.21 6.88
C SER A 58 2.81 -6.01 8.01
N GLN A 59 2.41 -5.47 9.16
CA GLN A 59 3.28 -5.32 10.33
C GLN A 59 3.84 -6.67 10.80
N ALA A 60 3.02 -7.72 10.88
CA ALA A 60 3.47 -9.05 11.29
C ALA A 60 4.44 -9.69 10.27
N ALA A 61 4.25 -9.45 8.97
CA ALA A 61 5.16 -9.91 7.94
C ALA A 61 6.51 -9.16 7.98
N LEU A 62 6.46 -7.84 8.22
CA LEU A 62 7.63 -6.98 8.35
C LEU A 62 8.44 -7.29 9.60
N GLU A 63 7.80 -7.50 10.75
CA GLU A 63 8.47 -7.89 12.00
C GLU A 63 9.23 -9.22 11.88
N ARG A 64 8.71 -10.17 11.07
CA ARG A 64 9.38 -11.45 10.80
C ARG A 64 10.58 -11.34 9.87
N GLN A 65 10.53 -10.40 8.92
CA GLN A 65 11.57 -10.25 7.90
C GLN A 65 12.70 -9.33 8.36
N ASN A 66 12.36 -8.21 9.01
CA ASN A 66 13.35 -7.24 9.46
C ASN A 66 12.82 -6.46 10.68
N PRO A 67 13.23 -6.83 11.91
CA PRO A 67 12.73 -6.19 13.13
C PRO A 67 13.13 -4.70 13.23
N GLU A 68 14.28 -4.32 12.68
CA GLU A 68 14.75 -2.92 12.63
C GLU A 68 13.85 -2.06 11.74
N LEU A 69 13.43 -2.59 10.58
CA LEU A 69 12.50 -1.92 9.68
C LEU A 69 11.10 -1.77 10.30
N ALA A 70 10.63 -2.77 11.03
CA ALA A 70 9.34 -2.70 11.72
C ALA A 70 9.34 -1.62 12.82
N SER A 71 10.39 -1.56 13.65
CA SER A 71 10.57 -0.50 14.65
C SER A 71 10.63 0.88 13.98
N ALA A 72 11.35 0.98 12.86
CA ALA A 72 11.46 2.21 12.09
C ALA A 72 10.08 2.71 11.59
N ILE A 73 9.31 1.84 10.94
CA ILE A 73 7.97 2.19 10.44
C ILE A 73 7.05 2.58 11.60
N LYS A 74 7.08 1.85 12.72
CA LYS A 74 6.27 2.16 13.91
C LYS A 74 6.61 3.53 14.51
N LYS A 75 7.89 3.90 14.55
CA LYS A 75 8.33 5.24 14.96
C LYS A 75 7.80 6.29 14.00
N LEU A 76 7.97 6.11 12.68
CA LEU A 76 7.44 7.03 11.66
C LEU A 76 5.92 7.22 11.75
N GLU A 77 5.16 6.14 11.93
CA GLU A 77 3.70 6.21 12.12
C GLU A 77 3.32 6.98 13.39
N ARG A 78 4.03 6.75 14.50
CA ARG A 78 3.79 7.44 15.78
C ARG A 78 4.02 8.95 15.69
N TYR A 79 5.03 9.39 14.94
CA TYR A 79 5.28 10.81 14.70
C TYR A 79 4.35 11.41 13.63
N GLY A 80 3.54 10.59 12.94
CA GLY A 80 2.63 11.05 11.89
C GLY A 80 3.34 11.40 10.59
N ALA A 81 4.44 10.71 10.28
CA ALA A 81 5.24 10.91 9.07
C ALA A 81 4.44 10.82 7.77
N THR A 82 3.35 10.04 7.76
CA THR A 82 2.43 9.92 6.60
C THR A 82 1.67 11.21 6.30
N ARG A 83 1.51 12.11 7.29
CA ARG A 83 0.66 13.29 7.20
C ARG A 83 1.46 14.58 6.97
N ASP A 84 2.71 14.62 7.41
CA ASP A 84 3.57 15.81 7.31
C ASP A 84 5.04 15.43 7.04
N PRO A 85 5.65 15.92 5.94
CA PRO A 85 7.04 15.65 5.61
C PRO A 85 8.03 16.21 6.65
N GLN A 86 7.69 17.27 7.38
CA GLN A 86 8.56 17.80 8.44
C GLN A 86 8.62 16.84 9.63
N ARG A 87 7.49 16.25 9.98
CA ARG A 87 7.41 15.23 11.04
C ARG A 87 8.11 13.93 10.64
N ALA A 88 8.09 13.58 9.36
CA ALA A 88 8.88 12.46 8.84
C ALA A 88 10.38 12.68 9.03
N GLN A 89 10.88 13.88 8.75
CA GLN A 89 12.30 14.22 8.97
C GLN A 89 12.66 14.21 10.46
N ALA A 90 11.79 14.76 11.32
CA ALA A 90 11.99 14.73 12.77
C ALA A 90 11.94 13.31 13.36
N ALA A 91 11.14 12.41 12.78
CA ALA A 91 11.15 11.00 13.14
C ALA A 91 12.48 10.35 12.73
N MET A 92 12.97 10.62 11.51
CA MET A 92 14.24 10.11 10.98
C MET A 92 15.46 10.53 11.81
N SER A 93 15.44 11.73 12.41
CA SER A 93 16.50 12.16 13.33
C SER A 93 16.48 11.42 14.67
N ASN A 94 15.31 10.95 15.13
CA ASN A 94 15.13 10.24 16.40
C ASN A 94 15.29 8.70 16.28
N MET A 95 15.60 8.20 15.09
CA MET A 95 15.82 6.77 14.82
C MET A 95 17.30 6.39 14.99
N THR A 96 17.54 5.12 15.32
CA THR A 96 18.91 4.57 15.38
C THR A 96 19.52 4.50 13.97
N SER A 97 20.84 4.37 13.88
CA SER A 97 21.53 4.22 12.59
C SER A 97 21.09 2.96 11.84
N ALA A 98 20.83 1.86 12.56
CA ALA A 98 20.32 0.61 12.00
C ALA A 98 18.89 0.76 11.45
N GLU A 99 17.97 1.34 12.23
CA GLU A 99 16.58 1.61 11.83
C GLU A 99 16.51 2.53 10.60
N ARG A 100 17.32 3.60 10.60
CA ARG A 100 17.37 4.54 9.47
C ARG A 100 17.87 3.86 8.20
N ARG A 101 18.90 3.02 8.31
CA ARG A 101 19.44 2.28 7.16
C ARG A 101 18.43 1.29 6.62
N ALA A 102 17.80 0.50 7.50
CA ALA A 102 16.77 -0.46 7.11
C ALA A 102 15.57 0.22 6.41
N TYR A 103 15.13 1.38 6.91
CA TYR A 103 14.08 2.17 6.26
C TYR A 103 14.49 2.70 4.89
N LEU A 104 15.70 3.24 4.75
CA LEU A 104 16.20 3.76 3.47
C LEU A 104 16.42 2.66 2.43
N ASP A 105 16.85 1.47 2.87
CA ASP A 105 17.00 0.28 2.04
C ASP A 105 15.65 -0.18 1.50
N ALA A 106 14.67 -0.37 2.38
CA ALA A 106 13.31 -0.77 2.00
C ALA A 106 12.56 0.31 1.18
N ALA A 107 12.81 1.59 1.47
CA ALA A 107 12.27 2.70 0.67
C ALA A 107 12.95 2.79 -0.71
N GLY A 108 14.21 2.37 -0.83
CA GLY A 108 14.93 2.22 -2.09
C GLY A 108 14.36 1.09 -2.94
N GLU A 109 14.11 -0.08 -2.33
CA GLU A 109 13.48 -1.22 -2.99
C GLU A 109 12.03 -0.94 -3.41
N GLN A 110 11.24 -0.25 -2.56
CA GLN A 110 9.92 0.25 -2.96
C GLN A 110 10.01 1.37 -4.00
N GLY A 111 11.10 2.12 -4.01
CA GLY A 111 11.42 3.19 -4.96
C GLY A 111 11.49 2.73 -6.42
N ASP A 112 11.95 1.50 -6.66
CA ASP A 112 11.96 0.87 -7.99
C ASP A 112 10.57 0.42 -8.45
N ALA A 113 9.63 0.20 -7.52
CA ALA A 113 8.24 -0.14 -7.83
C ALA A 113 7.31 1.08 -7.91
N LEU A 114 7.77 2.27 -7.47
CA LEU A 114 6.99 3.51 -7.55
C LEU A 114 7.11 4.11 -8.95
N PRO A 115 6.00 4.43 -9.64
CA PRO A 115 6.04 4.96 -10.99
C PRO A 115 6.93 6.20 -11.04
N GLU A 116 7.89 6.23 -11.98
CA GLU A 116 8.94 7.26 -12.10
C GLU A 116 8.44 8.72 -11.96
N GLN A 117 7.19 8.96 -12.34
CA GLN A 117 6.51 10.25 -12.22
C GLN A 117 6.46 10.76 -10.78
N MET A 118 6.26 9.88 -9.80
CA MET A 118 6.20 10.24 -8.38
C MET A 118 7.60 10.55 -7.83
N ASN A 119 8.62 9.81 -8.27
CA ASN A 119 10.03 10.08 -7.93
C ASN A 119 10.50 11.44 -8.47
N ARG A 120 10.09 11.81 -9.70
CA ARG A 120 10.37 13.14 -10.27
C ARG A 120 9.67 14.27 -9.50
N GLN A 121 8.42 14.08 -9.08
CA GLN A 121 7.70 15.09 -8.29
C GLN A 121 8.31 15.27 -6.90
N MET A 122 8.69 14.17 -6.25
CA MET A 122 9.34 14.18 -4.94
C MET A 122 10.71 14.88 -5.00
N ARG A 123 11.51 14.61 -6.05
CA ARG A 123 12.76 15.33 -6.34
C ARG A 123 12.55 16.84 -6.48
N ARG A 124 11.52 17.27 -7.23
CA ARG A 124 11.20 18.71 -7.39
C ARG A 124 10.77 19.36 -6.06
N GLN A 125 10.05 18.63 -5.20
CA GLN A 125 9.66 19.16 -3.88
C GLN A 125 10.87 19.33 -2.97
N LEU A 126 11.78 18.34 -2.96
CA LEU A 126 13.05 18.41 -2.21
C LEU A 126 13.94 19.55 -2.71
N GLU A 127 14.01 19.75 -4.02
CA GLU A 127 14.78 20.84 -4.64
C GLU A 127 14.20 22.21 -4.28
N ARG A 128 12.87 22.38 -4.28
CA ARG A 128 12.20 23.61 -3.82
C ARG A 128 12.44 23.87 -2.34
N ALA A 129 12.45 22.83 -1.51
CA ALA A 129 12.75 22.95 -0.08
C ALA A 129 14.21 23.40 0.15
N ARG A 130 15.18 22.80 -0.55
CA ARG A 130 16.60 23.22 -0.51
C ARG A 130 16.80 24.67 -0.95
N LYS A 131 16.14 25.08 -2.04
CA LYS A 131 16.24 26.45 -2.58
C LYS A 131 15.64 27.52 -1.64
N ARG A 132 14.67 27.14 -0.81
CA ARG A 132 14.11 28.00 0.25
C ARG A 132 14.99 28.06 1.50
N GLY A 133 15.68 26.96 1.84
CA GLY A 133 16.58 26.89 3.01
C GLY A 133 17.91 27.62 2.83
N GLY A 134 18.46 27.66 1.61
CA GLY A 134 19.74 28.33 1.31
C GLY A 134 19.67 29.85 1.06
N ARG A 135 18.57 30.50 1.48
CA ARG A 135 18.32 31.94 1.24
C ARG A 135 18.16 32.73 2.56
N ARG A 136 18.65 32.16 3.66
CA ARG A 136 18.76 32.78 4.98
C ARG A 136 20.22 32.90 5.36
#